data_AF-A0A955BEA2-F1
#
_entry.id   AF-A0A955BEA2-F1
#
_cell.length_a   1.000
_cell.length_b   1.000
_cell.length_c   1.000
_cell.angle_alpha   90.00
_cell.angle_beta   90.00
_cell.angle_gamma   90.00
#
_symmetry.space_group_name_H-M   'P 1'
#
loop_
_entity.id
_entity.type
_entity.pdbx_description
1 polymer ?
#
loop_
_entity_poly.entity_id
_entity_poly.type
_entity_poly.pdbx_seq_one_letter_code
_entity_poly.pdbx_strand_id
1 'polypeptide(L)'
;MTRQQRLLMRMAIAIHERLHSKTTHDKCVGLPIAAWQQCESLNRKLQKATQRGWNLAANRLNHNLCLAVERLRHEVAELDHKLRPLGEEGRKASVGDIFADLVALHDEFEDVTFKRRGHTLSVTTEAIELDGIFLGPFEIRLDWTDLLEGHPYNYRVMAVDANPAAANESVTHPHVQDEAVCEGDGHQPIRKALEEGRLLDFFMIVANLLRTYNSGSPFVSLSDWHGVECADCGTAVCDDER
;
A
#
# COMPACT_ATOMS: atom_id res chain seq x y z
N MET A 1 -31.34 6.50 -16.74
CA MET A 1 -30.21 6.59 -15.80
C MET A 1 -30.71 6.55 -14.36
N THR A 2 -30.28 5.56 -13.58
CA THR A 2 -30.62 5.43 -12.16
C THR A 2 -29.99 6.55 -11.31
N ARG A 3 -30.42 6.72 -10.05
CA ARG A 3 -29.80 7.68 -9.13
C ARG A 3 -28.31 7.37 -8.90
N GLN A 4 -27.97 6.08 -8.82
CA GLN A 4 -26.60 5.58 -8.67
C GLN A 4 -25.76 5.87 -9.92
N GLN A 5 -26.24 5.57 -11.12
CA GLN A 5 -25.52 5.88 -12.37
C GLN A 5 -25.19 7.38 -12.52
N ARG A 6 -26.10 8.28 -12.10
CA ARG A 6 -25.83 9.72 -12.09
C ARG A 6 -24.74 10.11 -11.09
N LEU A 7 -24.67 9.42 -9.94
CA LEU A 7 -23.63 9.64 -8.95
C LEU A 7 -22.26 9.15 -9.47
N LEU A 8 -22.21 7.96 -10.06
CA LEU A 8 -20.98 7.42 -10.66
C LEU A 8 -20.46 8.30 -11.80
N MET A 9 -21.34 8.76 -12.69
CA MET A 9 -20.96 9.68 -13.77
C MET A 9 -20.37 11.00 -13.22
N ARG A 10 -20.97 11.57 -12.17
CA ARG A 10 -20.46 12.79 -11.53
C ARG A 10 -19.10 12.59 -10.86
N MET A 11 -18.81 11.40 -10.36
CA MET A 11 -17.50 11.07 -9.82
C MET A 11 -16.48 10.84 -10.92
N ALA A 12 -16.84 10.12 -11.99
CA ALA A 12 -15.97 9.91 -13.14
C ALA A 12 -15.47 11.24 -13.71
N ILE A 13 -16.37 12.22 -13.84
CA ILE A 13 -16.01 13.59 -14.26
C ILE A 13 -15.02 14.22 -13.26
N ALA A 14 -15.28 14.13 -11.96
CA ALA A 14 -14.42 14.75 -10.94
C ALA A 14 -13.02 14.12 -10.87
N ILE A 15 -12.92 12.80 -10.99
CA ILE A 15 -11.63 12.07 -11.03
C ILE A 15 -10.88 12.42 -12.32
N HIS A 16 -11.58 12.42 -13.46
CA HIS A 16 -11.00 12.78 -14.75
C HIS A 16 -10.42 14.21 -14.76
N GLU A 17 -11.16 15.19 -14.23
CA GLU A 17 -10.69 16.58 -14.09
C GLU A 17 -9.38 16.63 -13.29
N ARG A 18 -9.27 15.87 -12.20
CA ARG A 18 -8.05 15.81 -11.38
C ARG A 18 -6.87 15.22 -12.14
N LEU A 19 -7.07 14.05 -12.78
CA LEU A 19 -6.05 13.38 -13.60
C LEU A 19 -5.44 14.26 -14.70
N HIS A 20 -6.22 15.17 -15.26
CA HIS A 20 -5.79 16.04 -16.36
C HIS A 20 -5.29 17.42 -15.92
N SER A 21 -5.75 17.93 -14.78
CA SER A 21 -5.44 19.27 -14.25
C SER A 21 -3.97 19.50 -13.85
N LYS A 22 -3.22 18.43 -13.53
CA LYS A 22 -1.87 18.53 -12.92
C LYS A 22 -0.70 18.15 -13.84
N THR A 23 -0.92 17.96 -15.14
CA THR A 23 0.14 17.62 -16.11
C THR A 23 1.14 18.77 -16.37
N THR A 24 1.12 19.84 -15.57
CA THR A 24 2.03 20.98 -15.65
C THR A 24 2.79 21.15 -14.34
N HIS A 25 3.73 20.26 -14.01
CA HIS A 25 4.70 20.56 -12.95
C HIS A 25 6.16 20.37 -13.39
N ASP A 26 6.86 21.48 -13.15
CA ASP A 26 8.26 21.84 -13.19
C ASP A 26 9.29 20.69 -13.06
N LYS A 27 10.29 20.72 -13.94
CA LYS A 27 11.37 19.71 -14.08
C LYS A 27 12.44 19.82 -12.98
N CYS A 28 12.11 20.32 -11.80
CA CYS A 28 13.08 20.39 -10.71
C CYS A 28 13.13 19.03 -10.01
N VAL A 29 14.10 18.22 -10.40
CA VAL A 29 14.30 16.88 -9.88
C VAL A 29 15.25 16.96 -8.67
N GLY A 30 14.69 16.89 -7.46
CA GLY A 30 15.46 16.79 -6.22
C GLY A 30 15.88 15.34 -5.93
N LEU A 31 17.10 15.15 -5.42
CA LEU A 31 17.57 13.84 -4.95
C LEU A 31 16.94 13.48 -3.59
N PRO A 32 16.67 12.19 -3.30
CA PRO A 32 16.04 11.72 -2.06
C PRO A 32 17.00 11.70 -0.85
N ILE A 33 17.65 12.83 -0.59
CA ILE A 33 18.70 12.96 0.43
C ILE A 33 18.14 12.69 1.83
N ALA A 34 16.92 13.14 2.12
CA ALA A 34 16.30 12.95 3.42
C ALA A 34 16.00 11.47 3.72
N ALA A 35 15.44 10.74 2.76
CA ALA A 35 15.19 9.30 2.90
C ALA A 35 16.50 8.50 3.06
N TRP A 36 17.54 8.87 2.30
CA TRP A 36 18.88 8.29 2.45
C TRP A 36 19.44 8.52 3.87
N GLN A 37 19.42 9.76 4.36
CA GLN A 37 19.91 10.11 5.70
C GLN A 37 19.12 9.40 6.81
N GLN A 38 17.82 9.17 6.61
CA GLN A 38 17.00 8.40 7.54
C GLN A 38 17.47 6.94 7.60
N CYS A 39 17.72 6.30 6.46
CA CYS A 39 18.28 4.95 6.38
C CYS A 39 19.62 4.86 7.12
N GLU A 40 20.55 5.79 6.86
CA GLU A 40 21.85 5.83 7.55
C GLU A 40 21.72 6.02 9.06
N SER A 41 20.80 6.87 9.51
CA SER A 41 20.54 7.11 10.93
C SER A 41 20.02 5.85 11.64
N LEU A 42 19.05 5.16 11.03
CA LEU A 42 18.46 3.94 11.57
C LEU A 42 19.47 2.79 11.57
N ASN A 43 20.22 2.60 10.49
CA ASN A 43 21.27 1.58 10.41
C ASN A 43 22.33 1.76 11.52
N ARG A 44 22.78 3.01 11.77
CA ARG A 44 23.72 3.30 12.87
C ARG A 44 23.14 2.99 14.25
N LYS A 45 21.85 3.28 14.46
CA LYS A 45 21.17 2.96 15.73
C LYS A 45 21.04 1.45 15.90
N LEU A 46 20.67 0.74 14.83
CA LEU A 46 20.54 -0.72 14.82
C LEU A 46 21.85 -1.39 15.21
N GLN A 47 22.96 -1.03 14.55
CA GLN A 47 24.29 -1.54 14.87
C GLN A 47 24.64 -1.38 16.36
N LYS A 48 24.35 -0.21 16.95
CA LYS A 48 24.59 0.05 18.38
C LYS A 48 23.70 -0.80 19.30
N ALA A 49 22.43 -0.98 18.94
CA ALA A 49 21.51 -1.82 19.72
C ALA A 49 21.94 -3.29 19.69
N THR A 50 22.31 -3.81 18.52
CA THR A 50 22.84 -5.17 18.34
C THR A 50 24.13 -5.38 19.13
N GLN A 51 25.10 -4.45 19.04
CA GLN A 51 26.36 -4.54 19.79
C GLN A 51 26.18 -4.56 21.31
N ARG A 52 25.08 -3.96 21.82
CA ARG A 52 24.76 -3.89 23.25
C ARG A 52 23.83 -5.01 23.72
N GLY A 53 23.41 -5.91 22.83
CA GLY A 53 22.46 -6.98 23.15
C GLY A 53 21.04 -6.47 23.44
N TRP A 54 20.67 -5.28 22.98
CA TRP A 54 19.33 -4.73 23.16
C TRP A 54 18.36 -5.29 22.11
N ASN A 55 18.01 -6.57 22.24
CA ASN A 55 17.30 -7.33 21.21
C ASN A 55 15.96 -6.70 20.78
N LEU A 56 15.12 -6.30 21.74
CA LEU A 56 13.84 -5.63 21.44
C LEU A 56 14.01 -4.31 20.68
N ALA A 57 15.01 -3.51 21.07
CA ALA A 57 15.31 -2.25 20.39
C ALA A 57 15.90 -2.50 18.99
N ALA A 58 16.75 -3.52 18.85
CA ALA A 58 17.33 -3.92 17.56
C ALA A 58 16.23 -4.38 16.59
N ASN A 59 15.28 -5.21 17.03
CA ASN A 59 14.16 -5.65 16.20
C ASN A 59 13.32 -4.46 15.71
N ARG A 60 12.94 -3.55 16.61
CA ARG A 60 12.22 -2.31 16.25
C ARG A 60 13.00 -1.42 15.28
N LEU A 61 14.32 -1.29 15.46
CA LEU A 61 15.16 -0.46 14.60
C LEU A 61 15.37 -1.09 13.22
N ASN A 62 15.50 -2.41 13.15
CA ASN A 62 15.59 -3.16 11.90
C ASN A 62 14.30 -2.99 11.09
N HIS A 63 13.17 -3.12 11.77
CA HIS A 63 11.86 -2.89 11.18
C HIS A 63 11.68 -1.47 10.64
N ASN A 64 12.01 -0.44 11.43
CA ASN A 64 11.99 0.95 10.96
C ASN A 64 12.95 1.18 9.78
N LEU A 65 14.08 0.47 9.74
CA LEU A 65 15.02 0.53 8.64
C LEU A 65 14.43 -0.06 7.36
N CYS A 66 13.70 -1.18 7.43
CA CYS A 66 12.98 -1.75 6.29
C CYS A 66 12.02 -0.72 5.68
N LEU A 67 11.18 -0.07 6.50
CA LEU A 67 10.27 0.98 6.05
C LEU A 67 11.02 2.17 5.41
N ALA A 68 12.12 2.61 6.02
CA ALA A 68 12.92 3.71 5.48
C ALA A 68 13.59 3.36 4.14
N VAL A 69 14.05 2.11 4.00
CA VAL A 69 14.63 1.61 2.74
C VAL A 69 13.56 1.51 1.66
N GLU A 70 12.36 1.03 1.97
CA GLU A 70 11.28 0.95 1.00
C GLU A 70 10.86 2.35 0.53
N ARG A 71 10.73 3.29 1.47
CA ARG A 71 10.55 4.71 1.14
C ARG A 71 11.63 5.24 0.21
N LEU A 72 12.91 4.96 0.49
CA LEU A 72 14.02 5.38 -0.36
C LEU A 72 13.92 4.75 -1.76
N ARG A 73 13.57 3.45 -1.86
CA ARG A 73 13.35 2.76 -3.14
C ARG A 73 12.26 3.46 -3.95
N HIS A 74 11.15 3.81 -3.31
CA HIS A 74 10.07 4.57 -3.95
C HIS A 74 10.56 5.93 -4.43
N GLU A 75 11.21 6.74 -3.59
CA GLU A 75 11.69 8.07 -4.00
C GLU A 75 12.74 7.99 -5.14
N VAL A 76 13.56 6.93 -5.20
CA VAL A 76 14.48 6.67 -6.32
C VAL A 76 13.75 6.21 -7.58
N ALA A 77 12.72 5.36 -7.46
CA ALA A 77 11.89 4.95 -8.59
C ALA A 77 11.13 6.14 -9.20
N GLU A 78 10.61 7.04 -8.35
CA GLU A 78 10.01 8.31 -8.77
C GLU A 78 11.01 9.20 -9.54
N LEU A 79 12.23 9.27 -9.03
CA LEU A 79 13.32 9.99 -9.66
C LEU A 79 13.65 9.40 -11.04
N ASP A 80 13.81 8.08 -11.14
CA ASP A 80 14.05 7.38 -12.42
C ASP A 80 12.94 7.68 -13.42
N HIS A 81 11.68 7.57 -12.99
CA HIS A 81 10.52 7.84 -13.83
C HIS A 81 10.47 9.28 -14.32
N LYS A 82 10.71 10.28 -13.45
CA LYS A 82 10.75 11.70 -13.85
C LYS A 82 11.88 12.04 -14.82
N LEU A 83 12.97 11.26 -14.79
CA LEU A 83 14.11 11.42 -15.69
C LEU A 83 13.90 10.73 -17.04
N ARG A 84 12.96 9.78 -17.16
CA ARG A 84 12.62 9.15 -18.43
C ARG A 84 11.95 10.16 -19.38
N PRO A 85 12.30 10.16 -20.68
CA PRO A 85 11.67 11.06 -21.64
C PRO A 85 10.17 10.78 -21.77
N LEU A 86 9.37 11.84 -21.91
CA LEU A 86 7.89 11.91 -22.03
C LEU A 86 7.27 11.08 -23.19
N GLY A 87 8.04 10.21 -23.86
CA GLY A 87 7.61 9.43 -25.01
C GLY A 87 6.74 8.21 -24.68
N GLU A 88 6.55 7.89 -23.40
CA GLU A 88 5.75 6.73 -22.92
C GLU A 88 4.58 7.16 -22.04
N GLU A 89 4.04 8.37 -22.19
CA GLU A 89 2.80 8.73 -21.48
C GLU A 89 1.65 7.84 -21.99
N GLY A 90 1.29 6.85 -21.18
CA GLY A 90 0.12 5.99 -21.41
C GLY A 90 -1.14 6.84 -21.62
N ARG A 91 -2.06 6.35 -22.45
CA ARG A 91 -3.33 7.04 -22.69
C ARG A 91 -4.09 7.17 -21.37
N LYS A 92 -4.23 8.40 -20.85
CA LYS A 92 -5.11 8.69 -19.71
C LYS A 92 -6.55 8.28 -20.02
N ALA A 93 -7.20 7.65 -19.05
CA ALA A 93 -8.57 7.19 -19.13
C ALA A 93 -9.52 8.35 -19.39
N SER A 94 -10.47 8.15 -20.30
CA SER A 94 -11.56 9.09 -20.52
C SER A 94 -12.59 9.03 -19.39
N VAL A 95 -13.50 10.01 -19.32
CA VAL A 95 -14.65 9.95 -18.39
C VAL A 95 -15.46 8.66 -18.56
N GLY A 96 -15.59 8.18 -19.81
CA GLY A 96 -16.31 6.93 -20.11
C GLY A 96 -15.59 5.70 -19.57
N ASP A 97 -14.27 5.66 -19.70
CA ASP A 97 -13.43 4.56 -19.18
C ASP A 97 -13.51 4.52 -17.64
N ILE A 98 -13.33 5.67 -16.98
CA ILE A 98 -13.45 5.77 -15.52
C ILE A 98 -14.87 5.40 -15.05
N PHE A 99 -15.91 5.83 -15.78
CA PHE A 99 -17.28 5.43 -15.45
C PHE A 99 -17.48 3.92 -15.55
N ALA A 100 -16.93 3.27 -16.58
CA ALA A 100 -16.99 1.84 -16.75
C ALA A 100 -16.28 1.12 -15.59
N ASP A 101 -15.09 1.57 -15.19
CA ASP A 101 -14.38 1.04 -14.02
C ASP A 101 -15.21 1.16 -12.74
N LEU A 102 -15.80 2.33 -12.48
CA LEU A 102 -16.63 2.55 -11.29
C LEU A 102 -17.87 1.65 -11.24
N VAL A 103 -18.41 1.28 -12.40
CA VAL A 103 -19.50 0.29 -12.49
C VAL A 103 -18.94 -1.10 -12.22
N ALA A 104 -17.86 -1.49 -12.91
CA ALA A 104 -17.23 -2.80 -12.75
C ALA A 104 -16.77 -3.07 -11.31
N LEU A 105 -16.33 -2.04 -10.56
CA LEU A 105 -16.00 -2.19 -9.14
C LEU A 105 -17.18 -2.71 -8.30
N HIS A 106 -18.42 -2.33 -8.61
CA HIS A 106 -19.59 -2.89 -7.89
C HIS A 106 -19.92 -4.32 -8.30
N ASP A 107 -19.47 -4.75 -9.49
CA ASP A 107 -19.67 -6.11 -9.96
C ASP A 107 -18.61 -7.05 -9.35
N GLU A 108 -17.39 -6.54 -9.09
CA GLU A 108 -16.26 -7.35 -8.60
C GLU A 108 -16.04 -7.34 -7.07
N PHE A 109 -16.51 -6.31 -6.37
CA PHE A 109 -16.34 -6.20 -4.91
C PHE A 109 -17.68 -6.19 -4.19
N GLU A 110 -17.73 -6.85 -3.02
CA GLU A 110 -18.96 -7.01 -2.24
C GLU A 110 -19.52 -5.66 -1.74
N ASP A 111 -18.63 -4.77 -1.30
CA ASP A 111 -19.00 -3.41 -0.90
C ASP A 111 -18.07 -2.39 -1.55
N VAL A 112 -18.68 -1.32 -2.06
CA VAL A 112 -18.00 -0.20 -2.69
C VAL A 112 -18.59 1.11 -2.20
N THR A 113 -17.74 1.92 -1.57
CA THR A 113 -18.13 3.20 -0.99
C THR A 113 -17.45 4.36 -1.71
N PHE A 114 -18.25 5.37 -2.06
CA PHE A 114 -17.76 6.57 -2.73
C PHE A 114 -18.10 7.83 -1.94
N LYS A 115 -17.06 8.61 -1.60
CA LYS A 115 -17.22 9.89 -0.90
C LYS A 115 -16.63 11.02 -1.74
N ARG A 116 -17.43 11.55 -2.68
CA ARG A 116 -17.00 12.64 -3.57
C ARG A 116 -16.43 13.86 -2.82
N ARG A 117 -17.05 14.27 -1.70
CA ARG A 117 -16.59 15.44 -0.92
C ARG A 117 -15.27 15.18 -0.18
N GLY A 118 -15.01 13.94 0.21
CA GLY A 118 -13.76 13.54 0.85
C GLY A 118 -12.70 13.03 -0.12
N HIS A 119 -12.99 13.04 -1.42
CA HIS A 119 -12.18 12.42 -2.48
C HIS A 119 -11.72 11.00 -2.16
N THR A 120 -12.59 10.19 -1.56
CA THR A 120 -12.26 8.79 -1.27
C THR A 120 -13.11 7.81 -2.05
N LEU A 121 -12.47 6.72 -2.45
CA LEU A 121 -13.05 5.53 -3.05
C LEU A 121 -12.55 4.32 -2.25
N SER A 122 -13.47 3.54 -1.71
CA SER A 122 -13.17 2.33 -0.96
C SER A 122 -13.82 1.11 -1.58
N VAL A 123 -13.13 -0.03 -1.57
CA VAL A 123 -13.70 -1.35 -1.83
C VAL A 123 -13.39 -2.27 -0.65
N THR A 124 -14.24 -3.24 -0.39
CA THR A 124 -14.00 -4.30 0.59
C THR A 124 -13.72 -5.61 -0.14
N THR A 125 -12.60 -6.26 0.19
CA THR A 125 -12.28 -7.59 -0.33
C THR A 125 -13.14 -8.64 0.34
N GLU A 126 -13.25 -9.81 -0.30
CA GLU A 126 -13.61 -11.04 0.41
C GLU A 126 -12.60 -11.34 1.52
N ALA A 127 -12.97 -12.25 2.42
CA ALA A 127 -12.07 -12.71 3.46
C ALA A 127 -10.81 -13.35 2.86
N ILE A 128 -9.65 -12.95 3.37
CA ILE A 128 -8.35 -13.44 2.91
C ILE A 128 -7.84 -14.48 3.90
N GLU A 129 -7.35 -15.60 3.36
CA GLU A 129 -6.68 -16.66 4.11
C GLU A 129 -5.40 -17.04 3.36
N LEU A 130 -4.26 -17.06 4.07
CA LEU A 130 -2.96 -17.42 3.51
C LEU A 130 -2.37 -18.57 4.33
N ASP A 131 -2.00 -19.67 3.67
CA ASP A 131 -1.42 -20.87 4.31
C ASP A 131 -2.20 -21.37 5.55
N GLY A 132 -3.54 -21.28 5.52
CA GLY A 132 -4.41 -21.70 6.63
C GLY A 132 -4.62 -20.63 7.72
N ILE A 133 -3.99 -19.47 7.60
CA ILE A 133 -4.13 -18.35 8.52
C ILE A 133 -5.17 -17.40 7.96
N PHE A 134 -6.31 -17.30 8.65
CA PHE A 134 -7.36 -16.33 8.35
C PHE A 134 -6.87 -14.92 8.67
N LEU A 135 -6.88 -14.00 7.72
CA LEU A 135 -6.48 -12.60 7.90
C LEU A 135 -7.67 -11.62 7.86
N GLY A 136 -8.83 -12.13 7.44
CA GLY A 136 -10.07 -11.35 7.35
C GLY A 136 -10.21 -10.58 6.04
N PRO A 137 -11.36 -9.91 5.85
CA PRO A 137 -11.58 -8.99 4.74
C PRO A 137 -10.88 -7.66 4.99
N PHE A 138 -10.46 -6.99 3.93
CA PHE A 138 -9.76 -5.71 3.98
C PHE A 138 -10.51 -4.63 3.20
N GLU A 139 -10.59 -3.43 3.78
CA GLU A 139 -11.00 -2.23 3.06
C GLU A 139 -9.78 -1.59 2.40
N ILE A 140 -9.77 -1.54 1.07
CA ILE A 140 -8.79 -0.78 0.29
C ILE A 140 -9.39 0.60 0.04
N ARG A 141 -8.79 1.65 0.61
CA ARG A 141 -9.28 3.03 0.50
C ARG A 141 -8.28 3.92 -0.22
N LEU A 142 -8.68 4.42 -1.38
CA LEU A 142 -7.94 5.38 -2.20
C LEU A 142 -8.43 6.81 -1.95
N ASP A 143 -7.50 7.72 -1.66
CA ASP A 143 -7.65 9.17 -1.77
C ASP A 143 -7.21 9.63 -3.17
N TRP A 144 -8.17 10.08 -3.97
CA TRP A 144 -7.94 10.52 -5.34
C TRP A 144 -7.73 12.03 -5.46
N THR A 145 -7.48 12.74 -4.36
CA THR A 145 -7.11 14.18 -4.40
C THR A 145 -5.87 14.39 -5.27
N ASP A 146 -4.84 13.55 -5.05
CA ASP A 146 -3.54 13.59 -5.73
C ASP A 146 -3.08 12.16 -6.10
N LEU A 147 -3.69 11.59 -7.16
CA LEU A 147 -3.45 10.21 -7.60
C LEU A 147 -1.98 9.88 -7.92
N LEU A 148 -1.23 10.87 -8.42
CA LEU A 148 0.16 10.73 -8.86
C LEU A 148 1.16 11.08 -7.76
N GLU A 149 1.08 12.30 -7.25
CA GLU A 149 2.04 12.84 -6.27
C GLU A 149 1.84 12.24 -4.88
N GLY A 150 0.63 11.72 -4.60
CA GLY A 150 0.33 11.12 -3.32
C GLY A 150 0.78 9.66 -3.20
N HIS A 151 1.07 8.96 -4.31
CA HIS A 151 1.51 7.57 -4.28
C HIS A 151 2.91 7.41 -3.67
N PRO A 152 3.18 6.40 -2.83
CA PRO A 152 2.28 5.30 -2.41
C PRO A 152 1.35 5.62 -1.22
N TYR A 153 1.40 6.83 -0.67
CA TYR A 153 0.68 7.22 0.55
C TYR A 153 -0.77 7.67 0.34
N ASN A 154 -1.27 7.64 -0.90
CA ASN A 154 -2.61 8.07 -1.27
C ASN A 154 -3.65 6.96 -1.13
N TYR A 155 -3.27 5.77 -0.68
CA TYR A 155 -4.23 4.75 -0.29
C TYR A 155 -3.80 4.02 0.98
N ARG A 156 -4.75 3.30 1.57
CA ARG A 156 -4.57 2.52 2.79
C ARG A 156 -5.33 1.21 2.70
N VAL A 157 -4.86 0.22 3.44
CA VAL A 157 -5.50 -1.09 3.58
C VAL A 157 -5.81 -1.33 5.05
N MET A 158 -7.10 -1.36 5.39
CA MET A 158 -7.57 -1.54 6.77
C MET A 158 -8.22 -2.90 6.91
N ALA A 159 -7.83 -3.68 7.92
CA ALA A 159 -8.54 -4.92 8.23
C ALA A 159 -9.94 -4.59 8.78
N VAL A 160 -10.98 -5.17 8.18
CA VAL A 160 -12.37 -5.00 8.60
C VAL A 160 -12.68 -5.93 9.78
N ASP A 161 -12.17 -7.16 9.72
CA ASP A 161 -12.17 -8.13 10.82
C ASP A 161 -10.72 -8.55 11.08
N ALA A 162 -10.07 -7.88 12.02
CA ALA A 162 -8.63 -7.98 12.20
C ALA A 162 -8.24 -9.28 12.92
N ASN A 163 -7.34 -10.06 12.29
CA ASN A 163 -6.58 -11.12 12.95
C ASN A 163 -5.07 -10.80 12.92
N PRO A 164 -4.60 -9.84 13.74
CA PRO A 164 -3.23 -9.37 13.67
C PRO A 164 -2.22 -10.40 14.15
N ALA A 165 -0.96 -10.20 13.78
CA ALA A 165 0.15 -11.02 14.27
C ALA A 165 0.27 -10.91 15.80
N ALA A 166 0.47 -12.05 16.47
CA ALA A 166 0.58 -12.13 17.93
C ALA A 166 1.70 -11.26 18.52
N ALA A 167 2.82 -11.15 17.80
CA ALA A 167 3.95 -10.30 18.20
C ALA A 167 3.72 -8.80 17.97
N ASN A 168 2.77 -8.42 17.10
CA ASN A 168 2.57 -7.02 16.71
C ASN A 168 1.15 -6.74 16.21
N GLU A 169 0.33 -6.12 17.06
CA GLU A 169 -1.06 -5.75 16.76
C GLU A 169 -1.22 -4.78 15.57
N SER A 170 -0.17 -4.02 15.24
CA SER A 170 -0.19 -3.11 14.07
C SER A 170 -0.07 -3.84 12.73
N VAL A 171 0.35 -5.11 12.74
CA VAL A 171 0.55 -5.95 11.55
C VAL A 171 -0.67 -6.86 11.38
N THR A 172 -1.56 -6.47 10.48
CA THR A 172 -2.82 -7.19 10.20
C THR A 172 -2.74 -8.12 8.99
N HIS A 173 -1.69 -7.97 8.18
CA HIS A 173 -1.33 -8.85 7.08
C HIS A 173 0.21 -8.87 6.97
N PRO A 174 0.87 -9.94 6.48
CA PRO A 174 2.34 -10.00 6.38
C PRO A 174 2.99 -8.79 5.68
N HIS A 175 2.27 -8.14 4.77
CA HIS A 175 2.68 -6.93 4.03
C HIS A 175 1.87 -5.69 4.35
N VAL A 176 1.07 -5.68 5.42
CA VAL A 176 0.32 -4.49 5.86
C VAL A 176 0.61 -4.20 7.32
N GLN A 177 1.02 -2.96 7.57
CA GLN A 177 1.25 -2.46 8.91
C GLN A 177 0.81 -1.00 9.01
N ASP A 178 0.13 -0.65 10.11
CA ASP A 178 -0.38 0.72 10.32
C ASP A 178 -1.17 1.21 9.09
N GLU A 179 -1.91 0.29 8.46
CA GLU A 179 -2.70 0.47 7.23
C GLU A 179 -1.87 0.74 5.95
N ALA A 180 -0.54 0.78 6.04
CA ALA A 180 0.37 0.95 4.91
C ALA A 180 0.76 -0.40 4.31
N VAL A 181 0.83 -0.46 2.98
CA VAL A 181 1.15 -1.68 2.24
C VAL A 181 2.62 -1.66 1.81
N CYS A 182 3.32 -2.78 2.02
CA CYS A 182 4.57 -3.05 1.34
C CYS A 182 4.26 -3.54 -0.07
N GLU A 183 4.38 -2.65 -1.06
CA GLU A 183 3.96 -2.93 -2.45
C GLU A 183 4.87 -3.92 -3.17
N GLY A 184 6.16 -3.93 -2.82
CA GLY A 184 7.17 -4.75 -3.49
C GLY A 184 7.13 -4.60 -5.01
N ASP A 185 6.95 -5.71 -5.72
CA ASP A 185 6.86 -5.73 -7.19
C ASP A 185 5.56 -5.12 -7.74
N GLY A 186 4.55 -4.95 -6.88
CA GLY A 186 3.29 -4.28 -7.22
C GLY A 186 3.42 -2.77 -7.40
N HIS A 187 4.50 -2.15 -6.92
CA HIS A 187 4.66 -0.70 -6.89
C HIS A 187 4.49 -0.03 -8.26
N GLN A 188 5.18 -0.53 -9.29
CA GLN A 188 5.12 0.04 -10.64
C GLN A 188 3.76 -0.20 -11.32
N PRO A 189 3.18 -1.42 -11.29
CA PRO A 189 1.81 -1.66 -11.76
C PRO A 189 0.75 -0.77 -11.10
N ILE A 190 0.79 -0.62 -9.77
CA ILE A 190 -0.16 0.22 -9.00
C ILE A 190 -0.04 1.67 -9.45
N ARG A 191 1.17 2.21 -9.44
CA ARG A 191 1.45 3.58 -9.88
C ARG A 191 0.93 3.82 -11.30
N LYS A 192 1.23 2.92 -12.23
CA LYS A 192 0.82 3.04 -13.63
C LYS A 192 -0.70 3.02 -13.79
N ALA A 193 -1.40 2.17 -13.04
CA ALA A 193 -2.85 2.16 -13.04
C ALA A 193 -3.44 3.50 -12.56
N LEU A 194 -2.85 4.10 -11.52
CA LEU A 194 -3.24 5.43 -11.03
C LEU A 194 -2.91 6.55 -12.03
N GLU A 195 -1.74 6.49 -12.68
CA GLU A 195 -1.31 7.41 -13.75
C GLU A 195 -2.30 7.43 -14.92
N GLU A 196 -2.68 6.25 -15.37
CA GLU A 196 -3.59 6.05 -16.50
C GLU A 196 -5.07 6.23 -16.11
N GLY A 197 -5.40 6.31 -14.82
CA GLY A 197 -6.78 6.40 -14.32
C GLY A 197 -7.58 5.09 -14.44
N ARG A 198 -6.89 3.95 -14.49
CA ARG A 198 -7.44 2.59 -14.53
C ARG A 198 -7.76 2.13 -13.11
N LEU A 199 -8.87 2.61 -12.57
CA LEU A 199 -9.23 2.43 -11.17
C LEU A 199 -9.51 0.96 -10.84
N LEU A 200 -10.19 0.23 -11.74
CA LEU A 200 -10.46 -1.18 -11.50
C LEU A 200 -9.16 -1.96 -11.36
N ASP A 201 -8.22 -1.75 -12.27
CA ASP A 201 -6.93 -2.41 -12.25
C ASP A 201 -6.13 -2.09 -10.97
N PHE A 202 -6.14 -0.83 -10.52
CA PHE A 202 -5.55 -0.46 -9.24
C PHE A 202 -6.09 -1.31 -8.09
N PHE A 203 -7.40 -1.40 -7.92
CA PHE A 203 -8.01 -2.17 -6.83
C PHE A 203 -7.74 -3.67 -6.97
N MET A 204 -7.78 -4.20 -8.19
CA MET A 204 -7.47 -5.60 -8.47
C MET A 204 -6.02 -5.95 -8.16
N ILE A 205 -5.06 -5.08 -8.51
CA ILE A 205 -3.64 -5.30 -8.21
C ILE A 205 -3.42 -5.32 -6.69
N VAL A 206 -3.96 -4.36 -5.95
CA VAL A 206 -3.83 -4.31 -4.48
C VAL A 206 -4.52 -5.51 -3.84
N ALA A 207 -5.73 -5.88 -4.27
CA ALA A 207 -6.42 -7.06 -3.74
C ALA A 207 -5.63 -8.36 -4.00
N ASN A 208 -5.02 -8.50 -5.19
CA ASN A 208 -4.19 -9.67 -5.51
C ASN A 208 -2.88 -9.70 -4.72
N LEU A 209 -2.30 -8.55 -4.40
CA LEU A 209 -1.14 -8.44 -3.50
C LEU A 209 -1.49 -9.01 -2.12
N LEU A 210 -2.66 -8.69 -1.58
CA LEU A 210 -3.12 -9.22 -0.29
C LEU A 210 -3.46 -10.73 -0.34
N ARG A 211 -3.83 -11.25 -1.51
CA ARG A 211 -4.15 -12.69 -1.68
C ARG A 211 -2.93 -13.56 -1.96
N THR A 212 -1.76 -12.98 -2.21
CA THR A 212 -0.57 -13.73 -2.61
C THR A 212 0.51 -13.56 -1.55
N TYR A 213 0.82 -14.65 -0.84
CA TYR A 213 1.93 -14.60 0.11
C TYR A 213 3.26 -14.51 -0.62
N ASN A 214 4.05 -13.49 -0.28
CA ASN A 214 5.45 -13.35 -0.69
C ASN A 214 6.32 -13.35 0.56
N SER A 215 7.25 -14.30 0.67
CA SER A 215 8.21 -14.37 1.78
C SER A 215 9.32 -13.31 1.70
N GLY A 216 9.36 -12.52 0.63
CA GLY A 216 10.25 -11.39 0.47
C GLY A 216 9.88 -10.24 1.39
N SER A 217 10.63 -10.08 2.48
CA SER A 217 10.54 -8.95 3.42
C SER A 217 9.15 -8.68 4.04
N PRO A 218 8.41 -9.68 4.55
CA PRO A 218 7.19 -9.42 5.30
C PRO A 218 7.51 -8.69 6.62
N PHE A 219 6.55 -7.91 7.13
CA PHE A 219 6.61 -7.30 8.45
C PHE A 219 6.62 -8.34 9.56
N VAL A 220 5.76 -9.36 9.43
CA VAL A 220 5.76 -10.59 10.23
C VAL A 220 5.49 -11.76 9.29
N SER A 221 6.30 -12.81 9.40
CA SER A 221 6.14 -14.01 8.58
C SER A 221 4.88 -14.79 9.00
N LEU A 222 4.27 -15.55 8.08
CA LEU A 222 3.13 -16.40 8.43
C LEU A 222 3.51 -17.48 9.46
N SER A 223 4.74 -17.99 9.44
CA SER A 223 5.20 -18.96 10.44
C SER A 223 5.26 -18.40 11.86
N ASP A 224 5.44 -17.10 12.01
CA ASP A 224 5.50 -16.43 13.31
C ASP A 224 4.15 -15.80 13.71
N TRP A 225 3.10 -15.97 12.89
CA TRP A 225 1.85 -15.20 13.02
C TRP A 225 1.14 -15.41 14.36
N HIS A 226 1.10 -16.64 14.84
CA HIS A 226 0.52 -17.03 16.14
C HIS A 226 1.59 -17.21 17.23
N GLY A 227 2.87 -16.96 16.91
CA GLY A 227 3.96 -17.17 17.85
C GLY A 227 3.96 -16.14 18.98
N VAL A 228 4.23 -16.59 20.20
CA VAL A 228 4.34 -15.70 21.37
C VAL A 228 5.75 -15.14 21.44
N GLU A 229 5.91 -13.81 21.58
CA GLU A 229 7.22 -13.22 21.87
C GLU A 229 7.74 -13.76 23.22
N CYS A 230 8.88 -14.46 23.18
CA CYS A 230 9.59 -14.79 24.41
C CYS A 230 10.10 -13.48 25.06
N ALA A 231 9.63 -13.18 26.27
CA ALA A 231 9.95 -11.96 27.01
C ALA A 231 11.46 -11.78 27.29
N ASP A 232 12.26 -12.84 27.25
CA ASP A 232 13.70 -12.83 27.54
C ASP A 232 14.59 -12.77 26.28
N CYS A 233 14.16 -13.32 25.13
CA CYS A 233 14.99 -13.37 23.91
C CYS A 233 14.38 -12.74 22.66
N GLY A 234 13.07 -12.42 22.66
CA GLY A 234 12.37 -11.83 21.51
C GLY A 234 12.19 -12.78 20.33
N THR A 235 12.34 -14.10 20.54
CA THR A 235 12.02 -15.14 19.55
C THR A 235 10.55 -15.53 19.69
N ALA A 236 9.83 -15.65 18.57
CA ALA A 236 8.48 -16.19 18.54
C ALA A 236 8.54 -17.70 18.80
N VAL A 237 7.78 -18.19 19.78
CA VAL A 237 7.59 -19.62 20.01
C VAL A 237 6.18 -19.97 19.53
N CYS A 238 6.06 -20.94 18.61
CA CYS A 238 4.76 -21.42 18.13
C CYS A 238 3.99 -22.09 19.28
N ASP A 239 2.67 -21.87 19.34
CA ASP A 239 1.78 -22.38 20.41
C ASP A 239 1.70 -23.93 20.44
N ASP A 240 2.15 -24.60 19.37
CA ASP A 240 2.20 -26.07 19.25
C ASP A 240 3.32 -26.76 20.07
N GLU A 241 4.19 -26.00 20.75
CA GLU A 241 5.27 -26.56 21.60
C GLU A 241 4.97 -26.49 23.10
N ARG A 242 3.68 -26.38 23.49
CA ARG A 242 3.27 -26.20 24.89
C ARG A 242 2.84 -27.47 25.61
#